data_AF-R8W0U3-F1
#
_entry.id   AF-R8W0U3-F1
#
_cell.length_a   1.000
_cell.length_b   1.000
_cell.length_c   1.000
_cell.angle_alpha   90.00
_cell.angle_beta   90.00
_cell.angle_gamma   90.00
#
_symmetry.space_group_name_H-M   'P 1'
#
loop_
_entity.id
_entity.type
_entity.pdbx_description
1 polymer ?
#
loop_
_entity_poly.entity_id
_entity_poly.type
_entity_poly.pdbx_seq_one_letter_code
_entity_poly.pdbx_strand_id
1 'polypeptide(L)'
;MALFDKLDDLRGKATEMMQTGVDKATEMMQAGVTIAKLKTDNIAEEDAMRRAYLAIGKMYFELYGESPDPAFATECDRIRACKRRIAENNLRLAEMKDTPEPPVPPAPPEPHPVPEDEPVPFEAEEAIIPDEDPTYTEPEPVPFEEEEIAVDELK
;
A
#
# COMPACT_ATOMS: atom_id res chain seq x y z
N MET A 1 -29.22 -57.50 -30.79
CA MET A 1 -28.13 -57.07 -29.89
C MET A 1 -27.60 -55.67 -30.22
N ALA A 2 -27.51 -55.25 -31.48
CA ALA A 2 -26.96 -53.94 -31.91
C ALA A 2 -27.63 -52.63 -31.38
N LEU A 3 -28.77 -52.69 -30.69
CA LEU A 3 -29.42 -51.52 -30.09
C LEU A 3 -28.93 -51.25 -28.66
N PHE A 4 -28.54 -52.30 -27.94
CA PHE A 4 -27.96 -52.19 -26.60
C PHE A 4 -26.52 -51.66 -26.66
N ASP A 5 -25.71 -52.13 -27.61
CA ASP A 5 -24.33 -51.61 -27.80
C ASP A 5 -24.30 -50.10 -28.05
N LYS A 6 -25.24 -49.58 -28.85
CA LYS A 6 -25.36 -48.14 -29.12
C LYS A 6 -25.74 -47.32 -27.88
N LEU A 7 -26.50 -47.91 -26.95
CA LEU A 7 -26.89 -47.28 -25.70
C LEU A 7 -25.70 -47.20 -24.73
N ASP A 8 -24.89 -48.26 -24.67
CA ASP A 8 -23.67 -48.29 -23.87
C ASP A 8 -22.62 -47.31 -24.38
N ASP A 9 -22.45 -47.17 -25.71
CA ASP A 9 -21.58 -46.14 -26.31
C ASP A 9 -22.03 -44.71 -25.96
N LEU A 10 -23.35 -44.44 -25.98
CA LEU A 10 -23.92 -43.15 -25.60
C LEU A 10 -23.69 -42.85 -24.12
N ARG A 11 -23.86 -43.85 -23.25
CA ARG A 11 -23.62 -43.72 -21.81
C ARG A 11 -22.14 -43.50 -21.48
N GLY A 12 -21.24 -44.18 -22.19
CA GLY A 12 -19.79 -43.98 -22.09
C GLY A 12 -19.40 -42.54 -22.43
N LYS A 13 -19.86 -42.04 -23.58
CA LYS A 13 -19.62 -40.65 -24.00
C LYS A 13 -20.20 -39.62 -23.03
N ALA A 14 -21.40 -39.86 -22.50
CA ALA A 14 -22.00 -38.97 -21.51
C ALA A 14 -21.18 -38.91 -20.20
N THR A 15 -20.61 -40.05 -19.78
CA THR A 15 -19.78 -40.15 -18.57
C THR A 15 -18.42 -39.48 -18.77
N GLU A 16 -17.80 -39.67 -19.93
CA GLU A 16 -16.54 -39.02 -20.30
C GLU A 16 -16.70 -37.50 -20.42
N MET A 17 -17.81 -37.02 -20.99
CA MET A 17 -18.13 -35.59 -21.06
C MET A 17 -18.37 -35.00 -19.66
N MET A 18 -19.03 -35.74 -18.77
CA MET A 18 -19.22 -35.33 -17.38
C MET A 18 -17.88 -35.23 -16.63
N GLN A 19 -17.02 -36.24 -16.75
CA GLN A 19 -15.68 -36.23 -16.14
C GLN A 19 -14.81 -35.09 -16.69
N THR A 20 -14.78 -34.92 -18.01
CA THR A 20 -14.06 -33.81 -18.66
C THR A 20 -14.58 -32.45 -18.19
N GLY A 21 -15.90 -32.32 -17.98
CA GLY A 21 -16.52 -31.13 -17.42
C GLY A 21 -16.08 -30.83 -15.99
N VAL A 22 -15.99 -31.86 -15.14
CA VAL A 22 -15.52 -31.75 -13.75
C VAL A 22 -14.04 -31.40 -13.68
N ASP A 23 -13.21 -32.02 -14.51
CA ASP A 23 -11.77 -31.77 -14.56
C ASP A 23 -11.49 -30.32 -14.99
N LYS A 24 -12.17 -29.86 -16.05
CA LYS A 24 -12.04 -28.48 -16.53
C LYS A 24 -12.55 -27.45 -15.51
N ALA A 25 -13.63 -27.77 -14.79
CA ALA A 25 -14.13 -26.90 -13.72
C ALA A 25 -13.12 -26.81 -12.56
N THR A 26 -12.48 -27.93 -12.20
CA THR A 26 -11.46 -27.97 -11.16
C THR A 26 -10.22 -27.18 -11.56
N GLU A 27 -9.76 -27.32 -12.82
CA GLU A 27 -8.64 -26.56 -13.37
C GLU A 27 -8.93 -25.04 -13.36
N MET A 28 -10.13 -24.63 -13.78
CA MET A 28 -10.54 -23.22 -13.72
C MET A 28 -10.57 -22.67 -12.30
N MET A 29 -11.07 -23.47 -11.34
CA MET A 29 -11.07 -23.09 -9.93
C MET A 29 -9.64 -22.92 -9.39
N GLN A 30 -8.74 -23.87 -9.70
CA GLN A 30 -7.34 -23.81 -9.31
C GLN A 30 -6.65 -22.58 -9.91
N ALA A 31 -6.87 -22.31 -11.22
CA ALA A 31 -6.35 -21.12 -11.87
C ALA A 31 -6.86 -19.84 -11.21
N GLY A 32 -8.16 -19.78 -10.87
CA GLY A 32 -8.74 -18.65 -10.15
C GLY A 32 -8.10 -18.40 -8.77
N VAL A 33 -7.83 -19.48 -8.02
CA VAL A 33 -7.13 -19.41 -6.73
C VAL A 33 -5.70 -18.92 -6.90
N THR A 34 -4.96 -19.46 -7.89
CA THR A 34 -3.59 -19.02 -8.17
C THR A 34 -3.54 -17.56 -8.61
N ILE A 35 -4.49 -17.11 -9.44
CA ILE A 35 -4.60 -15.69 -9.84
C ILE A 35 -4.88 -14.81 -8.63
N ALA A 36 -5.82 -15.20 -7.77
CA ALA A 36 -6.14 -14.44 -6.57
C ALA A 36 -4.92 -14.34 -5.64
N LYS A 37 -4.19 -15.44 -5.46
CA LYS A 37 -2.94 -15.46 -4.69
C LYS A 37 -1.90 -14.51 -5.29
N LEU A 38 -1.61 -14.61 -6.59
CA LEU A 38 -0.63 -13.75 -7.26
C LEU A 38 -1.00 -12.27 -7.17
N LYS A 39 -2.29 -11.93 -7.24
CA LYS A 39 -2.74 -10.54 -7.06
C LYS A 39 -2.48 -10.02 -5.65
N THR A 40 -2.77 -10.83 -4.63
CA THR A 40 -2.47 -10.47 -3.23
C THR A 40 -0.96 -10.33 -3.01
N ASP A 41 -0.18 -11.27 -3.54
CA ASP A 41 1.29 -11.21 -3.46
C ASP A 41 1.81 -9.94 -4.15
N ASN A 42 1.31 -9.57 -5.33
CA ASN A 42 1.67 -8.32 -6.01
C ASN A 42 1.37 -7.07 -5.18
N ILE A 43 0.22 -7.01 -4.49
CA ILE A 43 -0.11 -5.86 -3.62
C ILE A 43 0.92 -5.74 -2.48
N ALA A 44 1.32 -6.87 -1.90
CA ALA A 44 2.34 -6.89 -0.85
C ALA A 44 3.71 -6.45 -1.38
N GLU A 45 4.11 -6.93 -2.56
CA GLU A 45 5.36 -6.54 -3.22
C GLU A 45 5.35 -5.04 -3.61
N GLU A 46 4.23 -4.50 -4.07
CA GLU A 46 4.09 -3.07 -4.35
C GLU A 46 4.26 -2.23 -3.08
N ASP A 47 3.73 -2.66 -1.93
CA ASP A 47 3.96 -1.98 -0.65
C ASP A 47 5.43 -2.05 -0.22
N ALA A 48 6.04 -3.23 -0.33
CA ALA A 48 7.46 -3.41 -0.05
C ALA A 48 8.33 -2.50 -0.94
N MET A 49 8.00 -2.39 -2.23
CA MET A 49 8.67 -1.51 -3.17
C MET A 49 8.50 -0.03 -2.80
N ARG A 50 7.28 0.41 -2.46
CA ARG A 50 7.03 1.80 -2.01
C ARG A 50 7.85 2.12 -0.76
N ARG A 51 7.93 1.21 0.22
CA ARG A 51 8.78 1.37 1.40
C ARG A 51 10.25 1.45 1.06
N ALA A 52 10.73 0.66 0.11
CA ALA A 52 12.11 0.70 -0.35
C ALA A 52 12.46 2.06 -0.97
N TYR A 53 11.58 2.61 -1.83
CA TYR A 53 11.78 3.96 -2.38
C TYR A 53 11.85 5.04 -1.29
N LEU A 54 10.95 4.99 -0.30
CA LEU A 54 10.99 5.91 0.84
C LEU A 54 12.27 5.77 1.67
N ALA A 55 12.73 4.53 1.89
CA ALA A 55 13.96 4.26 2.62
C ALA A 55 15.19 4.83 1.89
N ILE A 56 15.26 4.66 0.56
CA ILE A 56 16.33 5.25 -0.26
C ILE A 56 16.32 6.78 -0.14
N GLY A 57 15.15 7.42 -0.29
CA GLY A 57 15.03 8.88 -0.16
C GLY A 57 15.45 9.38 1.23
N LYS A 58 15.07 8.66 2.30
CA LYS A 58 15.49 8.96 3.67
C LYS A 58 17.01 8.84 3.84
N MET A 59 17.61 7.75 3.38
CA MET A 59 19.06 7.55 3.44
C MET A 59 19.79 8.64 2.64
N TYR A 60 19.30 9.01 1.46
CA TYR A 60 19.88 10.09 0.67
C TYR A 60 19.84 11.42 1.42
N PHE A 61 18.69 11.79 2.00
CA PHE A 61 18.57 13.04 2.76
C PHE A 61 19.45 13.04 4.02
N GLU A 62 19.64 11.89 4.68
CA GLU A 62 20.51 11.79 5.85
C GLU A 62 21.99 11.97 5.50
N LEU A 63 22.43 11.47 4.34
CA LEU A 63 23.83 11.54 3.91
C LEU A 63 24.17 12.84 3.19
N TYR A 64 23.28 13.33 2.35
CA TYR A 64 23.52 14.44 1.41
C TYR A 64 22.55 15.60 1.59
N GLY A 65 21.64 15.54 2.56
CA GLY A 65 20.61 16.57 2.74
C GLY A 65 21.13 17.94 3.15
N GLU A 66 22.42 18.14 3.44
CA GLU A 66 23.02 19.46 3.60
C GLU A 66 23.56 20.03 2.28
N SER A 67 24.06 19.16 1.41
CA SER A 67 24.64 19.50 0.11
C SER A 67 24.18 18.49 -0.94
N PRO A 68 22.90 18.55 -1.35
CA PRO A 68 22.34 17.59 -2.31
C PRO A 68 22.83 17.90 -3.73
N ASP A 69 22.81 16.89 -4.58
CA ASP A 69 23.03 17.11 -6.02
C ASP A 69 21.92 18.02 -6.58
N PRO A 70 22.21 18.82 -7.63
CA PRO A 70 21.24 19.77 -8.18
C PRO A 70 19.89 19.14 -8.56
N ALA A 71 19.89 17.87 -9.01
CA ALA A 71 18.68 17.14 -9.36
C ALA A 71 17.73 16.89 -8.17
N PHE A 72 18.26 16.84 -6.94
CA PHE A 72 17.49 16.56 -5.73
C PHE A 72 17.32 17.78 -4.81
N ALA A 73 17.87 18.94 -5.20
CA ALA A 73 17.89 20.15 -4.38
C ALA A 73 16.47 20.59 -3.98
N THR A 74 15.53 20.63 -4.93
CA THR A 74 14.15 21.05 -4.69
C THR A 74 13.44 20.18 -3.65
N GLU A 75 13.58 18.84 -3.75
CA GLU A 75 12.95 17.93 -2.80
C GLU A 75 13.62 17.97 -1.43
N CYS A 76 14.94 18.12 -1.38
CA CYS A 76 15.65 18.33 -0.11
C CYS A 76 15.21 19.64 0.56
N ASP A 77 15.03 20.73 -0.20
CA ASP A 77 14.50 22.00 0.30
C ASP A 77 13.07 21.83 0.84
N ARG A 78 12.22 21.09 0.14
CA ARG A 78 10.86 20.75 0.59
C ARG A 78 10.88 19.99 1.91
N ILE A 79 11.74 18.97 2.05
CA ILE A 79 11.90 18.21 3.30
C ILE A 79 12.33 19.14 4.46
N ARG A 80 13.30 20.05 4.23
CA ARG A 80 13.73 21.02 5.26
C ARG A 80 12.60 21.97 5.65
N ALA A 81 11.83 22.46 4.69
CA ALA A 81 10.66 23.30 4.95
C ALA A 81 9.60 22.53 5.78
N CYS A 82 9.33 21.26 5.45
CA CYS A 82 8.46 20.40 6.26
C CYS A 82 8.96 20.24 7.68
N LYS A 83 10.25 19.93 7.89
CA LYS A 83 10.84 19.78 9.23
C LYS A 83 10.68 21.05 10.07
N ARG A 84 10.89 22.24 9.47
CA ARG A 84 10.66 23.53 10.14
C ARG A 84 9.20 23.73 10.53
N ARG A 85 8.25 23.45 9.62
CA ARG A 85 6.80 23.56 9.91
C ARG A 85 6.36 22.60 11.01
N ILE A 86 6.88 21.36 11.03
CA ILE A 86 6.60 20.39 12.09
C ILE A 86 7.09 20.92 13.44
N ALA A 87 8.32 21.46 13.50
CA ALA A 87 8.85 22.04 14.73
C ALA A 87 8.00 23.22 15.24
N GLU A 88 7.58 24.11 14.34
CA GLU A 88 6.70 25.24 14.67
C GLU A 88 5.32 24.76 15.16
N ASN A 89 4.71 23.79 14.49
CA ASN A 89 3.44 23.22 14.91
C ASN A 89 3.54 22.54 16.28
N ASN A 90 4.61 21.79 16.53
CA ASN A 90 4.85 21.15 17.83
C ASN A 90 5.01 22.18 18.95
N LEU A 91 5.66 23.31 18.68
CA LEU A 91 5.76 24.41 19.64
C LEU A 91 4.39 25.01 19.96
N ARG A 92 3.58 25.31 18.94
CA ARG A 92 2.21 25.82 19.13
C ARG A 92 1.33 24.83 19.91
N LEU A 93 1.46 23.53 19.64
CA LEU A 93 0.76 22.48 20.39
C LEU A 93 1.19 22.43 21.86
N ALA A 94 2.46 22.66 22.16
CA ALA A 94 2.95 22.72 23.53
C ALA A 94 2.39 23.95 24.28
N GLU A 95 2.39 25.12 23.65
CA GLU A 95 1.83 26.36 24.22
C GLU A 95 0.33 26.25 24.53
N MET A 96 -0.44 25.60 23.64
CA MET A 96 -1.87 25.35 23.86
C MET A 96 -2.12 24.38 25.02
N LYS A 97 -1.23 23.41 25.25
CA LYS A 97 -1.34 22.44 26.36
C LYS A 97 -0.90 23.04 27.71
N ASP A 98 -0.01 24.02 27.68
CA ASP A 98 0.50 24.71 28.87
C ASP A 98 -0.37 25.91 29.29
N THR A 99 -1.41 26.22 28.49
CA THR A 99 -2.45 27.16 28.90
C THR A 99 -3.28 26.50 30.01
N PRO A 100 -3.26 27.03 31.25
CA PRO A 100 -4.02 26.43 32.33
C PRO A 100 -5.50 26.46 31.97
N GLU A 101 -6.15 25.31 32.08
CA GLU A 101 -7.60 25.24 32.08
C GLU A 101 -8.11 26.22 33.15
N PRO A 102 -9.06 27.13 32.83
CA PRO A 102 -9.58 28.08 33.80
C PRO A 102 -10.05 27.29 35.04
N PRO A 103 -9.86 27.82 36.26
CA PRO A 103 -10.18 27.09 37.48
C PRO A 103 -11.63 26.63 37.41
N VAL A 104 -11.81 25.31 37.32
CA VAL A 104 -13.13 24.70 37.37
C VAL A 104 -13.71 25.08 38.73
N PRO A 105 -14.84 25.81 38.80
CA PRO A 105 -15.48 26.11 40.08
C PRO A 105 -15.76 24.78 40.80
N PRO A 106 -15.64 24.72 42.14
CA PRO A 106 -15.77 23.47 42.87
C PRO A 106 -17.09 22.81 42.51
N ALA A 107 -17.00 21.63 41.90
CA ALA A 107 -18.17 20.82 41.60
C ALA A 107 -18.92 20.55 42.91
N PRO A 108 -20.27 20.66 42.93
CA PRO A 108 -21.05 20.25 44.09
C PRO A 108 -20.75 18.78 44.43
N PRO A 109 -20.81 18.37 45.71
CA PRO A 109 -20.35 17.06 46.15
C PRO A 109 -21.06 15.95 45.37
N GLU A 110 -20.26 15.13 44.69
CA GLU A 110 -20.73 13.98 43.91
C GLU A 110 -21.41 12.94 44.82
N PRO A 111 -22.59 12.42 44.48
CA PRO A 111 -23.14 11.25 45.13
C PRO A 111 -22.33 9.99 44.74
N HIS A 112 -22.04 9.18 45.76
CA HIS A 112 -21.38 7.86 45.83
C HIS A 112 -21.15 7.02 44.55
N PRO A 113 -20.06 6.22 44.52
CA PRO A 113 -19.59 5.54 43.32
C PRO A 113 -20.54 4.41 42.88
N VAL A 114 -20.84 4.39 41.59
CA VAL A 114 -21.45 3.23 40.90
C VAL A 114 -20.29 2.39 40.34
N PRO A 115 -20.34 1.04 40.39
CA PRO A 115 -19.18 0.19 40.16
C PRO A 115 -18.63 0.28 38.74
N GLU A 116 -17.31 0.11 38.63
CA GLU A 116 -16.51 0.06 37.41
C GLU A 116 -17.03 -1.02 36.44
N ASP A 117 -17.45 -0.60 35.24
CA ASP A 117 -17.67 -1.49 34.09
C ASP A 117 -16.45 -1.42 33.15
N GLU A 118 -16.10 -2.59 32.62
CA GLU A 118 -14.87 -3.01 31.91
C GLU A 118 -14.29 -2.07 30.82
N PRO A 119 -12.98 -2.19 30.52
CA PRO A 119 -12.33 -1.36 29.50
C PRO A 119 -12.79 -1.74 28.09
N VAL A 120 -13.35 -0.76 27.38
CA VAL A 120 -13.61 -0.84 25.94
C VAL A 120 -12.28 -0.71 25.18
N PRO A 121 -11.93 -1.60 24.24
CA PRO A 121 -10.70 -1.51 23.48
C PRO A 121 -10.65 -0.25 22.60
N PHE A 122 -9.51 0.45 22.62
CA PHE A 122 -9.19 1.55 21.71
C PHE A 122 -8.97 0.99 20.29
N GLU A 123 -9.93 1.23 19.39
CA GLU A 123 -9.72 1.09 17.96
C GLU A 123 -8.90 2.28 17.47
N ALA A 124 -7.74 2.00 16.88
CA ALA A 124 -6.87 3.00 16.29
C ALA A 124 -7.53 3.55 15.01
N GLU A 125 -7.95 4.81 15.03
CA GLU A 125 -8.37 5.51 13.81
C GLU A 125 -7.19 5.64 12.85
N GLU A 126 -7.42 5.11 11.66
CA GLU A 126 -6.58 5.12 10.48
C GLU A 126 -6.37 6.57 10.01
N ALA A 127 -5.10 6.99 9.89
CA ALA A 127 -4.78 8.32 9.39
C ALA A 127 -5.15 8.43 7.90
N ILE A 128 -6.21 9.18 7.62
CA ILE A 128 -6.60 9.63 6.29
C ILE A 128 -5.46 10.46 5.71
N ILE A 129 -4.79 9.93 4.68
CA ILE A 129 -3.84 10.69 3.86
C ILE A 129 -4.68 11.53 2.90
N PRO A 130 -4.62 12.87 2.93
CA PRO A 130 -5.36 13.70 1.99
C PRO A 130 -4.86 13.49 0.56
N ASP A 131 -5.84 13.39 -0.34
CA ASP A 131 -5.75 13.23 -1.79
C ASP A 131 -4.66 14.04 -2.50
N GLU A 132 -4.25 13.47 -3.63
CA GLU A 132 -3.29 13.94 -4.62
C GLU A 132 -3.33 15.45 -4.89
N ASP A 133 -2.14 16.05 -4.94
CA ASP A 133 -1.93 17.41 -5.42
C ASP A 133 -2.25 17.46 -6.93
N PRO A 134 -3.26 18.24 -7.38
CA PRO A 134 -3.71 18.28 -8.77
C PRO A 134 -2.74 18.98 -9.73
N THR A 135 -1.50 19.26 -9.29
CA THR A 135 -0.49 19.96 -10.11
C THR A 135 0.64 19.07 -10.62
N TYR A 136 0.63 17.77 -10.34
CA TYR A 136 1.60 16.84 -10.95
C TYR A 136 1.37 16.75 -12.47
N THR A 137 2.29 17.34 -13.24
CA THR A 137 2.39 17.13 -14.68
C THR A 137 3.52 16.12 -14.88
N GLU A 138 3.17 14.95 -15.45
CA GLU A 138 4.12 13.92 -15.81
C GLU A 138 5.20 14.51 -16.74
N PRO A 139 6.50 14.43 -16.40
CA PRO A 139 7.55 14.95 -17.27
C PRO A 139 7.58 14.13 -18.57
N GLU A 140 7.58 14.82 -19.72
CA GLU A 140 7.66 14.17 -21.03
C GLU A 140 8.88 13.23 -21.10
N PRO A 141 8.74 12.02 -21.66
CA PRO A 141 9.83 11.08 -21.77
C PRO A 141 10.94 11.70 -22.63
N VAL A 142 12.10 11.92 -22.04
CA VAL A 142 13.34 12.24 -22.76
C VAL A 142 13.61 11.09 -23.75
N PRO A 143 13.76 11.37 -25.05
CA PRO A 143 14.13 10.34 -26.00
C PRO A 143 15.53 9.82 -25.64
N PHE A 144 15.61 8.53 -25.31
CA PHE A 144 16.87 7.82 -25.22
C PHE A 144 17.48 7.79 -26.63
N GLU A 145 18.59 8.50 -26.83
CA GLU A 145 19.46 8.24 -27.97
C GLU A 145 20.07 6.85 -27.76
N GLU A 146 19.66 5.89 -28.59
CA GLU A 146 20.32 4.59 -28.68
C GLU A 146 21.74 4.81 -29.21
N GLU A 147 22.71 4.92 -28.30
CA GLU A 147 24.11 4.86 -28.64
C GLU A 147 24.42 3.40 -29.03
N GLU A 148 24.38 3.15 -30.34
CA GLU A 148 24.67 1.87 -30.97
C GLU A 148 26.11 1.45 -30.66
N ILE A 149 26.29 0.64 -29.63
CA ILE A 149 27.59 0.07 -29.28
C ILE A 149 27.92 -0.95 -30.38
N ALA A 150 28.86 -0.59 -31.26
CA ALA A 150 29.34 -1.44 -32.34
C ALA A 150 29.87 -2.77 -31.79
N VAL A 151 29.15 -3.85 -32.09
CA VAL A 151 29.58 -5.24 -31.87
C VAL A 151 30.68 -5.61 -32.87
N ASP A 152 31.91 -5.13 -32.67
CA ASP A 152 33.05 -5.59 -33.48
C ASP A 152 34.40 -5.67 -32.75
N GLU A 153 34.40 -5.99 -31.45
CA GLU A 153 35.65 -6.31 -30.71
C GLU A 153 35.57 -7.56 -29.81
N LEU A 154 34.84 -8.59 -30.24
CA LEU A 154 35.00 -9.94 -29.69
C LEU A 154 35.36 -10.91 -30.81
N LYS A 155 36.66 -10.99 -31.08
CA LYS A 155 37.27 -12.03 -31.90
C LYS A 155 38.42 -12.68 -31.13
#